data_AF-A0A7U9SFN7-F1
#
_entry.id   AF-A0A7U9SFN7-F1
#
_cell.length_a   1.000
_cell.length_b   1.000
_cell.length_c   1.000
_cell.angle_alpha   90.00
_cell.angle_beta   90.00
_cell.angle_gamma   90.00
#
_symmetry.space_group_name_H-M   'P 1'
#
loop_
_entity.id
_entity.type
_entity.pdbx_description
1 polymer ?
#
loop_
_entity_poly.entity_id
_entity_poly.type
_entity_poly.pdbx_seq_one_letter_code
_entity_poly.pdbx_strand_id
1 'polypeptide(L)'
;MILSKLFLVSVTKKLDHLIKQVLAGEGDAVIIDNGNVYLNGIKVAEPVRGRQEESGRQEYILSPGQYFLIGENLEVSLDSRVFGQIEKSAVRGIVIGNLF
;
A
#
# COMPACT_ATOMS: atom_id res chain seq x y z
N MET A 1 16.62 -1.25 7.84
CA MET A 1 16.35 -2.43 7.00
C MET A 1 14.96 -2.93 7.35
N ILE A 2 13.94 -2.46 6.63
CA ILE A 2 12.55 -2.87 6.89
C ILE A 2 12.35 -4.20 6.16
N LEU A 3 12.20 -5.28 6.92
CA LEU A 3 11.76 -6.57 6.37
C LEU A 3 10.36 -6.36 5.80
N SER A 4 10.22 -6.46 4.47
CA SER A 4 8.92 -6.42 3.81
C SER A 4 8.07 -7.59 4.32
N LYS A 5 6.94 -7.28 4.96
CA LYS A 5 5.97 -8.27 5.44
C LYS A 5 4.76 -8.30 4.51
N LEU A 6 4.32 -9.50 4.14
CA LEU A 6 3.11 -9.75 3.36
C LEU A 6 1.89 -9.88 4.28
N PHE A 7 0.88 -9.04 4.06
CA PHE A 7 -0.38 -9.06 4.79
C PHE A 7 -1.50 -9.57 3.88
N LEU A 8 -2.33 -10.46 4.44
CA LEU A 8 -3.63 -10.80 3.87
C LEU A 8 -4.65 -9.79 4.39
N VAL A 9 -5.24 -9.05 3.47
CA VAL A 9 -6.10 -7.90 3.76
C VAL A 9 -7.46 -8.08 3.10
N SER A 10 -8.52 -7.73 3.83
CA SER A 10 -9.88 -7.64 3.31
C SER A 10 -10.18 -6.18 3.00
N VAL A 11 -10.17 -5.80 1.72
CA VAL A 11 -10.32 -4.38 1.34
C VAL A 11 -11.80 -3.94 1.33
N THR A 12 -12.77 -4.85 1.31
CA THR A 12 -14.20 -4.47 1.33
C THR A 12 -15.12 -5.44 2.08
N LYS A 13 -16.34 -4.98 2.38
CA LYS A 13 -17.47 -5.77 2.94
C LYS A 13 -18.03 -6.83 1.98
N LYS A 14 -17.62 -6.83 0.71
CA LYS A 14 -18.23 -7.64 -0.35
C LYS A 14 -17.13 -8.40 -1.10
N LEU A 15 -16.58 -9.40 -0.41
CA LEU A 15 -15.65 -10.43 -0.91
C LEU A 15 -14.63 -9.95 -1.97
N ASP A 16 -13.49 -9.42 -1.50
CA ASP A 16 -12.20 -9.64 -2.16
C ASP A 16 -11.11 -9.65 -1.08
N HIS A 17 -10.54 -10.83 -0.84
CA HIS A 17 -9.35 -10.98 -0.01
C HIS A 17 -8.13 -10.73 -0.89
N LEU A 18 -7.38 -9.67 -0.60
CA LEU A 18 -6.15 -9.31 -1.32
C LEU A 18 -4.94 -9.68 -0.47
N ILE A 19 -3.90 -10.23 -1.10
CA ILE A 19 -2.59 -10.34 -0.50
C ILE A 19 -1.75 -9.17 -1.01
N LYS A 20 -1.23 -8.35 -0.10
CA LYS A 20 -0.40 -7.18 -0.42
C LYS A 20 0.77 -7.08 0.55
N GLN A 21 1.84 -6.44 0.11
CA GLN A 21 2.96 -6.13 0.98
C GLN A 21 2.66 -4.85 1.77
N VAL A 22 3.11 -4.81 3.02
CA VAL A 22 3.12 -3.57 3.80
C VAL A 22 4.29 -2.73 3.34
N LEU A 23 3.99 -1.57 2.77
CA LEU A 23 4.98 -0.56 2.41
C LEU A 23 5.36 0.29 3.63
N ALA A 24 4.34 0.71 4.40
CA ALA A 24 4.50 1.64 5.51
C ALA A 24 3.55 1.31 6.67
N GLY A 25 3.96 1.68 7.90
CA GLY A 25 3.18 1.51 9.12
C GLY A 25 3.20 2.75 10.01
N GLU A 26 2.78 2.60 11.26
CA GLU A 26 2.74 3.68 12.26
C GLU A 26 3.98 4.58 12.25
N GLY A 27 3.76 5.89 12.15
CA GLY A 27 4.80 6.91 12.16
C GLY A 27 5.44 7.20 10.80
N ASP A 28 5.25 6.33 9.81
CA ASP A 28 5.74 6.58 8.45
C ASP A 28 4.88 7.61 7.71
N ALA A 29 5.54 8.37 6.84
CA ALA A 29 4.91 9.29 5.89
C ALA A 29 4.97 8.71 4.47
N VAL A 30 3.82 8.64 3.79
CA VAL A 30 3.72 8.25 2.37
C VAL A 30 3.19 9.42 1.57
N ILE A 31 3.92 9.82 0.52
CA ILE A 31 3.49 10.84 -0.44
C ILE A 31 3.30 10.20 -1.80
N ILE A 32 2.16 10.46 -2.43
CA ILE A 32 1.93 10.17 -3.85
C ILE A 32 1.89 11.50 -4.59
N ASP A 33 2.76 11.67 -5.58
CA ASP A 33 2.85 12.89 -6.38
C ASP A 33 3.11 12.55 -7.84
N ASN A 34 2.16 12.88 -8.72
CA ASN A 34 2.15 12.52 -10.14
C ASN A 34 2.46 11.02 -10.35
N GLY A 35 1.78 10.16 -9.57
CA GLY A 35 1.95 8.71 -9.58
C GLY A 35 3.25 8.17 -8.94
N ASN A 36 4.21 9.03 -8.60
CA ASN A 36 5.41 8.63 -7.87
C ASN A 36 5.06 8.41 -6.39
N VAL A 37 5.61 7.37 -5.77
CA VAL A 37 5.42 7.09 -4.35
C VAL A 37 6.72 7.33 -3.60
N TYR A 38 6.62 8.09 -2.50
CA TYR A 38 7.71 8.37 -1.59
C TYR A 38 7.36 7.87 -0.19
N LEU A 39 8.28 7.17 0.45
CA LEU A 39 8.22 6.74 1.84
C LEU A 39 9.27 7.51 2.65
N ASN A 40 8.84 8.30 3.62
CA ASN A 40 9.72 9.12 4.46
C ASN A 40 10.69 10.00 3.63
N GLY A 41 10.19 10.54 2.51
CA GLY A 41 10.96 11.35 1.55
C GLY A 41 11.80 10.56 0.54
N ILE A 42 11.89 9.24 0.65
CA ILE A 42 12.63 8.38 -0.27
C ILE A 42 11.68 7.83 -1.33
N LYS A 43 12.02 7.99 -2.62
CA LYS A 43 11.23 7.44 -3.71
C LYS A 43 11.29 5.90 -3.71
N VAL A 44 10.13 5.24 -3.71
CA VAL A 44 10.01 3.77 -3.61
C VAL A 44 9.22 3.13 -4.75
N ALA A 45 8.40 3.90 -5.47
CA ALA A 45 7.73 3.42 -6.68
C ALA A 45 7.56 4.53 -7.72
N GLU A 46 7.62 4.13 -8.99
CA GLU A 46 7.39 4.98 -10.15
C GLU A 46 5.91 4.94 -10.58
N PRO A 47 5.46 5.92 -11.37
CA PRO A 47 4.12 5.95 -11.93
C PRO A 47 3.88 4.73 -12.83
N VAL A 48 2.64 4.24 -12.78
CA VAL A 48 2.16 3.15 -13.62
C VAL A 48 1.80 3.69 -15.00
N ARG A 49 2.29 3.07 -16.06
CA ARG A 49 1.99 3.53 -17.43
C ARG A 49 0.51 3.28 -17.76
N GLY A 50 -0.21 4.33 -18.13
CA GLY A 50 -1.59 4.21 -18.62
C GLY A 50 -2.70 4.24 -17.56
N ARG A 51 -2.37 4.40 -16.27
CA ARG A 51 -3.35 4.90 -15.29
C ARG A 51 -3.46 6.42 -15.46
N GLN A 52 -4.67 6.94 -15.58
CA GLN A 52 -4.88 8.38 -15.46
C GLN A 52 -4.38 8.80 -14.09
N GLU A 53 -3.44 9.74 -14.07
CA GLU A 53 -3.00 10.38 -12.84
C GLU A 53 -4.21 11.10 -12.25
N GLU A 54 -4.66 10.69 -11.06
CA GLU A 54 -5.46 11.60 -10.25
C GLU A 54 -4.57 12.83 -10.02
N SER A 55 -4.93 13.94 -10.67
CA SER A 55 -4.13 15.14 -10.67
C SER A 55 -4.13 15.72 -9.25
N GLY A 56 -3.10 15.40 -8.47
CA GLY A 56 -3.00 15.85 -7.09
C GLY A 56 -1.92 15.13 -6.28
N ARG A 57 -1.32 15.88 -5.35
CA ARG A 57 -0.45 15.32 -4.32
C ARG A 57 -1.29 14.79 -3.17
N GLN A 58 -1.14 13.51 -2.85
CA GLN A 58 -1.73 12.87 -1.68
C GLN A 58 -0.65 12.61 -0.62
N GLU A 59 -0.98 12.80 0.65
CA GLU A 59 -0.04 12.62 1.75
C GLU A 59 -0.72 11.89 2.91
N TYR A 60 -0.04 10.88 3.44
CA TYR A 60 -0.51 10.01 4.50
C TYR A 60 0.54 9.95 5.60
N ILE A 61 0.17 10.38 6.81
CA ILE A 61 0.95 10.15 8.03
C ILE A 61 0.22 9.06 8.80
N LEU A 62 0.83 7.88 8.90
CA LEU A 62 0.13 6.70 9.42
C LEU A 62 0.05 6.73 10.94
N SER A 63 -1.19 6.70 11.44
CA SER A 63 -1.48 6.57 12.87
C SER A 63 -1.25 5.13 13.36
N PRO A 64 -1.17 4.91 14.69
CA PRO A 64 -1.06 3.57 15.25
C PRO A 64 -2.13 2.62 14.71
N GLY A 65 -1.71 1.47 14.18
CA GLY A 65 -2.60 0.48 13.57
C GLY A 65 -3.02 0.75 12.13
N GLN A 66 -2.50 1.80 11.49
CA GLN A 66 -2.68 2.03 10.05
C GLN A 66 -1.54 1.42 9.24
N TYR A 67 -1.88 0.99 8.02
CA TYR A 67 -0.91 0.44 7.08
C TYR A 67 -1.15 0.98 5.67
N PHE A 68 -0.06 1.27 4.97
CA PHE A 68 -0.08 1.55 3.54
C PHE A 68 0.45 0.32 2.80
N LEU A 69 -0.31 -0.18 1.84
CA LEU A 69 -0.05 -1.44 1.15
C LEU A 69 0.37 -1.21 -0.29
N ILE A 70 1.27 -2.05 -0.79
CA ILE A 70 1.69 -2.06 -2.20
C ILE A 70 1.65 -3.49 -2.76
N GLY A 71 1.24 -3.64 -4.01
CA GLY A 71 1.39 -4.90 -4.74
C GLY A 71 2.66 -4.91 -5.58
N GLU A 72 3.21 -6.09 -5.83
CA GLU A 72 4.44 -6.27 -6.62
C GLU A 72 4.25 -5.87 -8.09
N ASN A 73 3.11 -6.24 -8.68
CA ASN A 73 2.79 -5.79 -10.04
C ASN A 73 2.17 -4.39 -9.97
N LEU A 74 3.05 -3.39 -10.00
CA LEU A 74 2.67 -1.99 -9.90
C LEU A 74 1.59 -1.62 -10.92
N GLU A 75 1.66 -2.15 -12.14
CA GLU A 75 0.80 -1.76 -13.26
C GLU A 75 -0.68 -2.11 -13.08
N VAL A 76 -0.97 -3.26 -12.48
CA VAL A 76 -2.35 -3.78 -12.38
C VAL A 76 -2.85 -3.93 -10.94
N SER A 77 -1.99 -3.72 -9.95
CA SER A 77 -2.36 -3.91 -8.55
C SER A 77 -3.40 -2.87 -8.11
N LEU A 78 -4.52 -3.37 -7.57
CA LEU A 78 -5.38 -2.61 -6.67
C LEU A 78 -4.74 -2.62 -5.28
N ASP A 79 -4.21 -1.49 -4.85
CA ASP A 79 -3.51 -1.30 -3.56
C ASP A 79 -3.74 0.12 -3.01
N SER A 80 -3.02 0.50 -1.95
CA SER A 80 -3.24 1.75 -1.23
C SER A 80 -3.02 3.01 -2.08
N ARG A 81 -2.39 2.89 -3.26
CA ARG A 81 -2.33 4.00 -4.23
C ARG A 81 -3.71 4.37 -4.79
N VAL A 82 -4.68 3.47 -4.67
CA VAL A 82 -6.06 3.65 -5.16
C VAL A 82 -7.03 3.83 -3.99
N PHE A 83 -6.90 3.01 -2.94
CA PHE A 83 -7.86 3.02 -1.83
C PHE A 83 -7.35 3.68 -0.54
N GLY A 84 -6.13 4.24 -0.55
CA GLY A 84 -5.50 4.84 0.62
C GLY A 84 -5.01 3.82 1.65
N GLN A 85 -4.67 4.29 2.85
CA GLN A 85 -4.28 3.46 3.97
C GLN A 85 -5.45 2.61 4.50
N ILE A 86 -5.12 1.49 5.16
CA ILE A 86 -6.08 0.61 5.81
C ILE A 86 -5.89 0.59 7.32
N GLU A 87 -6.95 0.23 8.03
CA GLU A 87 -6.89 -0.06 9.47
C GLU A 87 -6.48 -1.52 9.72
N LYS A 88 -5.80 -1.79 10.84
CA LYS A 88 -5.42 -3.14 11.28
C LYS A 88 -6.60 -4.11 11.32
N SER A 89 -7.80 -3.62 11.60
CA SER A 89 -9.04 -4.42 11.62
C SER A 89 -9.42 -5.00 10.25
N ALA A 90 -8.90 -4.44 9.16
CA ALA A 90 -9.06 -4.97 7.80
C ALA A 90 -8.07 -6.11 7.50
N VAL A 91 -6.99 -6.25 8.29
CA VAL A 91 -6.01 -7.33 8.15
C VAL A 91 -6.62 -8.63 8.69
N ARG A 92 -6.66 -9.67 7.84
CA ARG A 92 -7.20 -10.98 8.20
C ARG A 92 -6.13 -11.97 8.61
N GLY A 93 -4.90 -11.76 8.18
CA GLY A 93 -3.77 -12.61 8.55
C GLY A 93 -2.46 -12.07 8.00
N ILE A 94 -1.38 -12.70 8.43
CA ILE A 94 -0.03 -12.47 7.92
C ILE A 94 0.36 -13.74 7.16
N VAL A 95 0.86 -13.58 5.94
CA VAL A 95 1.37 -14.72 5.18
C VAL A 95 2.78 -15.02 5.70
N ILE A 96 2.98 -16.24 6.22
CA ILE A 96 4.26 -16.73 6.69
C ILE A 96 4.71 -17.84 5.74
N GLY A 97 5.66 -17.53 4.86
CA GLY A 97 6.18 -18.45 3.85
C GLY A 97 6.37 -17.78 2.50
N ASN A 98 6.92 -18.53 1.54
CA ASN A 98 7.05 -18.08 0.16
C ASN A 98 5.73 -18.37 -0.57
N LEU A 99 5.16 -17.35 -1.20
CA LEU A 99 4.27 -17.55 -2.32
C LEU A 99 5.18 -17.84 -3.52
N PHE A 100 4.84 -18.91 -4.24
CA PHE A 100 5.56 -19.56 -5.33
C PHE A 100 6.25 -18.61 -6.32
#